data_AF-A0A960F9B5-F1
#
_entry.id   AF-A0A960F9B5-F1
#
_cell.length_a   1.000
_cell.length_b   1.000
_cell.length_c   1.000
_cell.angle_alpha   90.00
_cell.angle_beta   90.00
_cell.angle_gamma   90.00
#
_symmetry.space_group_name_H-M   'P 1'
#
loop_
_entity.id
_entity.type
_entity.pdbx_description
1 polymer ?
#
loop_
_entity_poly.entity_id
_entity_poly.type
_entity_poly.pdbx_seq_one_letter_code
_entity_poly.pdbx_strand_id
1 'polypeptide(L)'
;MKLRQIAEPVEFDAFHWALHLRGTGRSAARGAVGLEPLAIRLPDGRAWTYRVVGGELVANAGVQADAGTVVVLDADAFSDFATEVVTVPGLAVMGRVSYDSGSYAAFDAWEPALRSLYHGRPVFDPASVDRAAAARTFRWGVDSTAEIGAQVQRFGFAVVRGVLARHRVAQLSAEIERIRGDARSDDGRSWWVTAPNGSDLVCQLHYTSLESDLIADLERD
;
A
#
# COMPACT_ATOMS: atom_id res chain seq x y z
N MET A 1 12.33 -14.90 12.58
CA MET A 1 11.15 -15.50 11.90
C MET A 1 11.47 -15.53 10.41
N LYS A 2 11.79 -16.70 9.83
CA LYS A 2 12.01 -16.80 8.37
C LYS A 2 10.63 -16.72 7.72
N LEU A 3 10.33 -15.64 7.01
CA LEU A 3 9.18 -15.58 6.12
C LEU A 3 9.27 -16.80 5.20
N ARG A 4 8.24 -17.66 5.23
CA ARG A 4 8.10 -18.72 4.23
C ARG A 4 8.13 -18.06 2.86
N GLN A 5 8.83 -18.66 1.91
CA GLN A 5 8.96 -18.14 0.55
C GLN A 5 7.56 -18.02 -0.07
N ILE A 6 7.05 -16.80 -0.20
CA ILE A 6 5.65 -16.50 -0.57
C ILE A 6 5.45 -16.61 -2.09
N ALA A 7 6.52 -16.46 -2.87
CA ALA A 7 6.53 -16.53 -4.33
C ALA A 7 7.81 -17.20 -4.86
N GLU A 8 7.75 -17.74 -6.09
CA GLU A 8 8.94 -18.23 -6.79
C GLU A 8 9.89 -17.07 -7.10
N PRO A 9 11.19 -17.16 -6.77
CA PRO A 9 12.14 -16.10 -7.05
C PRO A 9 12.30 -15.84 -8.54
N VAL A 10 12.56 -14.58 -8.88
CA VAL A 10 12.88 -14.18 -10.25
C VAL A 10 14.35 -13.81 -10.36
N GLU A 11 15.00 -14.28 -11.42
CA GLU A 11 16.36 -13.84 -11.77
C GLU A 11 16.28 -12.49 -12.48
N PHE A 12 17.14 -11.56 -12.08
CA PHE A 12 17.09 -10.16 -12.48
C PHE A 12 17.09 -9.97 -14.01
N ASP A 13 18.06 -10.52 -14.73
CA ASP A 13 18.14 -10.30 -16.19
C ASP A 13 17.11 -11.12 -16.95
N ALA A 14 16.87 -12.36 -16.53
CA ALA A 14 15.86 -13.21 -17.15
C ALA A 14 14.47 -12.57 -17.06
N PHE A 15 14.15 -11.95 -15.93
CA PHE A 15 12.90 -11.22 -15.72
C PHE A 15 12.77 -10.03 -16.69
N HIS A 16 13.80 -9.18 -16.78
CA HIS A 16 13.74 -8.01 -17.65
C HIS A 16 13.71 -8.39 -19.13
N TRP A 17 14.42 -9.43 -19.55
CA TRP A 17 14.31 -9.95 -20.92
C TRP A 17 12.92 -10.48 -21.22
N ALA A 18 12.30 -11.18 -20.27
CA ALA A 18 10.91 -11.62 -20.43
C ALA A 18 9.95 -10.42 -20.56
N LEU A 19 10.15 -9.34 -19.81
CA LEU A 19 9.36 -8.11 -19.94
C LEU A 19 9.52 -7.47 -21.32
N HIS A 20 10.75 -7.36 -21.80
CA HIS A 20 11.06 -6.78 -23.10
C HIS A 20 10.31 -7.49 -24.24
N LEU A 21 10.12 -8.81 -24.14
CA LEU A 21 9.42 -9.63 -25.14
C LEU A 21 7.88 -9.58 -25.04
N ARG A 22 7.29 -9.20 -23.89
CA ARG A 22 5.84 -9.31 -23.63
C ARG A 22 4.99 -8.18 -24.21
N GLY A 23 5.54 -6.99 -24.46
CA GLY A 23 4.81 -5.89 -25.13
C GLY A 23 3.66 -5.26 -24.32
N THR A 24 3.70 -5.26 -22.99
CA THR A 24 2.66 -4.67 -22.11
C THR A 24 2.84 -3.18 -21.80
N GLY A 25 3.84 -2.53 -22.40
CA GLY A 25 4.32 -1.20 -22.02
C GLY A 25 3.28 -0.08 -22.09
N ARG A 26 2.26 -0.18 -22.97
CA ARG A 26 1.29 0.91 -23.18
C ARG A 26 0.35 1.15 -21.98
N SER A 27 -0.09 0.09 -21.31
CA SER A 27 -0.94 0.24 -20.11
C SER A 27 -0.14 0.84 -18.95
N ALA A 28 1.10 0.37 -18.79
CA ALA A 28 2.02 0.81 -17.75
C ALA A 28 2.50 2.26 -17.92
N ALA A 29 2.64 2.73 -19.16
CA ALA A 29 3.11 4.09 -19.46
C ALA A 29 2.27 5.18 -18.78
N ARG A 30 0.97 4.96 -18.57
CA ARG A 30 0.09 5.92 -17.88
C ARG A 30 0.54 6.22 -16.45
N GLY A 31 1.12 5.23 -15.76
CA GLY A 31 1.61 5.38 -14.39
C GLY A 31 2.94 6.09 -14.29
N ALA A 32 3.63 6.31 -15.42
CA ALA A 32 4.94 6.95 -15.48
C ALA A 32 4.92 8.30 -16.21
N VAL A 33 3.72 8.85 -16.50
CA VAL A 33 3.59 10.14 -17.17
C VAL A 33 4.21 11.24 -16.31
N GLY A 34 5.17 11.97 -16.88
CA GLY A 34 5.86 13.07 -16.20
C GLY A 34 6.95 12.64 -15.23
N LEU A 35 7.22 11.33 -15.08
CA LEU A 35 8.33 10.84 -14.27
C LEU A 35 9.63 10.86 -15.08
N GLU A 36 10.73 11.22 -14.42
CA GLU A 36 12.06 11.01 -14.97
C GLU A 36 12.40 9.52 -15.03
N PRO A 37 13.26 9.10 -15.97
CA PRO A 37 13.66 7.70 -16.12
C PRO A 37 14.25 7.11 -14.83
N LEU A 38 13.84 5.89 -14.51
CA LEU A 38 14.23 5.17 -13.30
C LEU A 38 15.17 4.03 -13.66
N ALA A 39 16.36 3.98 -13.10
CA ALA A 39 17.22 2.81 -13.15
C ALA A 39 17.12 1.99 -11.86
N ILE A 40 17.04 0.67 -11.99
CA ILE A 40 17.28 -0.29 -10.90
C ILE A 40 18.62 -0.97 -11.20
N ARG A 41 19.53 -0.94 -10.23
CA ARG A 41 20.88 -1.50 -10.33
C ARG A 41 21.15 -2.46 -9.16
N LEU A 42 21.82 -3.57 -9.46
CA LEU A 42 22.35 -4.48 -8.46
C LEU A 42 23.78 -4.08 -8.01
N PRO A 43 24.23 -4.49 -6.82
CA PRO A 43 25.61 -4.23 -6.36
C PRO A 43 26.70 -4.77 -7.30
N ASP A 44 26.40 -5.78 -8.11
CA ASP A 44 27.32 -6.35 -9.11
C ASP A 44 27.41 -5.53 -10.42
N GLY A 45 26.69 -4.41 -10.50
CA GLY A 45 26.72 -3.46 -11.62
C GLY A 45 25.67 -3.73 -12.70
N ARG A 46 24.97 -4.86 -12.67
CA ARG A 46 23.84 -5.11 -13.59
C ARG A 46 22.74 -4.11 -13.33
N ALA A 47 22.11 -3.61 -14.40
CA ALA A 47 21.09 -2.58 -14.30
C ALA A 47 20.10 -2.61 -15.45
N TRP A 48 18.93 -2.06 -15.20
CA TRP A 48 17.91 -1.78 -16.20
C TRP A 48 17.27 -0.43 -15.93
N THR A 49 17.02 0.35 -16.99
CA THR A 49 16.38 1.66 -16.92
C THR A 49 15.01 1.63 -17.58
N TYR A 50 14.02 2.13 -16.86
CA TYR A 50 12.63 2.27 -17.25
C TYR A 50 12.34 3.69 -17.74
N ARG A 51 11.60 3.80 -18.84
CA ARG A 51 11.14 5.08 -19.39
C ARG A 51 9.93 4.92 -20.29
N VAL A 52 9.22 6.02 -20.52
CA VAL A 52 8.17 6.07 -21.54
C VAL A 52 8.75 6.55 -22.88
N VAL A 53 8.61 5.75 -23.93
CA VAL A 53 9.00 6.08 -25.31
C VAL A 53 7.80 5.85 -26.22
N GLY A 54 7.36 6.87 -26.96
CA GLY A 54 6.23 6.73 -27.89
C GLY A 54 4.92 6.30 -27.21
N GLY A 55 4.74 6.60 -25.93
CA GLY A 55 3.57 6.17 -25.14
C GLY A 55 3.64 4.73 -24.62
N GLU A 56 4.81 4.09 -24.70
CA GLU A 56 5.05 2.75 -24.17
C GLU A 56 6.13 2.78 -23.10
N LEU A 57 5.88 2.11 -21.98
CA LEU A 57 6.90 1.90 -20.96
C LEU A 57 7.84 0.78 -21.40
N VAL A 58 9.13 1.11 -21.52
CA VAL A 58 10.18 0.20 -21.94
C VAL A 58 11.26 0.09 -20.86
N ALA A 59 11.91 -1.06 -20.80
CA ALA A 59 13.10 -1.30 -19.99
C ALA A 59 14.31 -1.54 -20.92
N ASN A 60 15.40 -0.82 -20.69
CA ASN A 60 16.64 -0.94 -21.44
C ASN A 60 17.78 -1.36 -20.50
N ALA A 61 18.64 -2.27 -20.94
CA ALA A 61 19.78 -2.72 -20.16
C ALA A 61 20.76 -1.57 -19.88
N GLY A 62 21.36 -1.59 -18.68
CA GLY A 62 22.27 -0.57 -18.17
C GLY A 62 21.57 0.63 -17.53
N VAL A 63 22.36 1.42 -16.80
CA VAL A 63 21.95 2.75 -16.32
C VAL A 63 22.08 3.73 -17.49
N GLN A 64 20.97 4.31 -17.94
CA GLN A 64 20.99 5.31 -19.01
C GLN A 64 21.45 6.68 -18.48
N ALA A 65 22.09 7.47 -19.33
CA ALA A 65 22.70 8.76 -18.95
C ALA A 65 21.70 9.80 -18.42
N ASP A 66 20.43 9.68 -18.80
CA ASP A 66 19.32 10.54 -18.39
C ASP A 66 18.44 9.90 -17.30
N ALA A 67 18.93 8.89 -16.59
CA ALA A 67 18.26 8.34 -15.42
C ALA A 67 18.25 9.37 -14.28
N GLY A 68 17.07 9.91 -13.96
CA GLY A 68 16.90 10.88 -12.86
C GLY A 68 16.97 10.24 -11.47
N THR A 69 16.65 8.95 -11.37
CA THR A 69 16.78 8.16 -10.14
C THR A 69 17.47 6.83 -10.43
N VAL A 70 18.49 6.48 -9.64
CA VAL A 70 19.19 5.20 -9.71
C VAL A 70 19.03 4.50 -8.36
N VAL A 71 18.15 3.51 -8.32
CA VAL A 71 17.84 2.68 -7.15
C VAL A 71 18.81 1.51 -7.11
N VAL A 72 19.34 1.23 -5.92
CA VAL A 72 20.18 0.06 -5.66
C VAL A 72 19.41 -0.93 -4.80
N LEU A 73 19.22 -2.14 -5.34
CA LEU A 73 18.61 -3.29 -4.67
C LEU A 73 19.54 -4.49 -4.82
N ASP A 74 19.64 -5.34 -3.80
CA ASP A 74 20.20 -6.68 -4.03
C ASP A 74 19.21 -7.57 -4.82
N ALA A 75 19.68 -8.72 -5.30
CA ALA A 75 18.87 -9.62 -6.12
C ALA A 75 17.63 -10.14 -5.39
N ASP A 76 17.73 -10.41 -4.09
CA ASP A 76 16.61 -10.89 -3.27
C ASP A 76 15.57 -9.78 -3.07
N ALA A 77 16.01 -8.54 -2.84
CA ALA A 77 15.15 -7.37 -2.68
C ALA A 77 14.43 -7.03 -3.97
N PHE A 78 15.13 -7.12 -5.10
CA PHE A 78 14.50 -7.01 -6.41
C PHE A 78 13.47 -8.12 -6.62
N SER A 79 13.81 -9.38 -6.31
CA SER A 79 12.90 -10.51 -6.50
C SER A 79 11.64 -10.35 -5.65
N ASP A 80 11.79 -9.99 -4.37
CA ASP A 80 10.67 -9.73 -3.46
C ASP A 80 9.80 -8.58 -3.95
N PHE A 81 10.41 -7.52 -4.46
CA PHE A 81 9.70 -6.41 -5.08
C PHE A 81 8.96 -6.87 -6.34
N ALA A 82 9.64 -7.48 -7.31
CA ALA A 82 9.08 -7.91 -8.58
C ALA A 82 7.98 -8.98 -8.46
N THR A 83 7.92 -9.69 -7.32
CA THR A 83 6.93 -10.73 -7.04
C THR A 83 5.83 -10.29 -6.06
N GLU A 84 5.74 -8.99 -5.77
CA GLU A 84 4.74 -8.40 -4.84
C GLU A 84 4.83 -8.89 -3.40
N VAL A 85 5.95 -9.50 -3.00
CA VAL A 85 6.22 -9.85 -1.59
C VAL A 85 6.48 -8.59 -0.78
N VAL A 86 7.11 -7.58 -1.39
CA VAL A 86 7.46 -6.30 -0.75
C VAL A 86 7.11 -5.12 -1.67
N THR A 87 6.60 -4.03 -1.08
CA THR A 87 6.33 -2.75 -1.76
C THR A 87 7.52 -1.78 -1.65
N VAL A 88 7.54 -0.67 -2.41
CA VAL A 88 8.60 0.35 -2.25
C VAL A 88 8.68 0.89 -0.81
N PRO A 89 7.56 1.24 -0.14
CA PRO A 89 7.58 1.58 1.29
C PRO A 89 8.15 0.46 2.17
N GLY A 90 7.81 -0.80 1.86
CA GLY A 90 8.32 -1.95 2.60
C GLY A 90 9.83 -2.10 2.50
N LEU A 91 10.40 -1.92 1.30
CA LEU A 91 11.85 -1.92 1.08
C LEU A 91 12.53 -0.83 1.92
N ALA A 92 11.97 0.38 1.95
CA ALA A 92 12.50 1.51 2.69
C ALA A 92 12.49 1.26 4.21
N VAL A 93 11.35 0.80 4.75
CA VAL A 93 11.20 0.50 6.19
C VAL A 93 12.17 -0.60 6.63
N MET A 94 12.44 -1.59 5.78
CA MET A 94 13.40 -2.67 6.06
C MET A 94 14.87 -2.29 5.79
N GLY A 95 15.15 -1.10 5.25
CA GLY A 95 16.50 -0.70 4.88
C GLY A 95 17.10 -1.50 3.72
N ARG A 96 16.27 -2.04 2.83
CA ARG A 96 16.66 -2.89 1.68
C ARG A 96 16.71 -2.14 0.35
N VAL A 97 16.74 -0.81 0.41
CA VAL A 97 16.86 0.08 -0.75
C VAL A 97 17.80 1.22 -0.43
N SER A 98 18.68 1.55 -1.38
CA SER A 98 19.48 2.76 -1.37
C SER A 98 19.43 3.44 -2.74
N TYR A 99 20.01 4.63 -2.83
CA TYR A 99 19.94 5.47 -4.02
C TYR A 99 21.31 6.04 -4.32
N ASP A 100 21.78 5.83 -5.55
CA ASP A 100 22.96 6.52 -6.07
C ASP A 100 22.62 7.95 -6.50
N SER A 101 21.38 8.15 -6.96
CA SER A 101 20.80 9.44 -7.31
C SER A 101 19.28 9.39 -7.16
N GLY A 102 18.66 10.57 -7.05
CA GLY A 102 17.21 10.69 -6.89
C GLY A 102 16.75 10.52 -5.45
N SER A 103 15.53 10.01 -5.26
CA SER A 103 14.92 9.92 -3.92
C SER A 103 13.93 8.77 -3.79
N TYR A 104 13.59 8.45 -2.54
CA TYR A 104 12.47 7.55 -2.21
C TYR A 104 11.17 7.94 -2.91
N ALA A 105 10.80 9.22 -2.86
CA ALA A 105 9.55 9.70 -3.46
C ALA A 105 9.52 9.47 -4.98
N ALA A 106 10.67 9.60 -5.66
CA ALA A 106 10.77 9.30 -7.07
C ALA A 106 10.57 7.80 -7.36
N PHE A 107 11.18 6.90 -6.58
CA PHE A 107 10.97 5.46 -6.75
C PHE A 107 9.54 5.02 -6.39
N ASP A 108 8.96 5.56 -5.33
CA ASP A 108 7.59 5.27 -4.90
C ASP A 108 6.56 5.69 -5.96
N ALA A 109 6.76 6.85 -6.59
CA ALA A 109 5.92 7.31 -7.70
C ALA A 109 5.92 6.37 -8.92
N TRP A 110 6.99 5.59 -9.10
CA TRP A 110 7.12 4.62 -10.19
C TRP A 110 6.38 3.29 -9.91
N GLU A 111 6.04 2.98 -8.65
CA GLU A 111 5.47 1.68 -8.28
C GLU A 111 4.21 1.33 -9.10
N PRO A 112 3.21 2.21 -9.31
CA PRO A 112 2.05 1.89 -10.13
C PRO A 112 2.39 1.46 -11.56
N ALA A 113 3.37 2.12 -12.19
CA ALA A 113 3.82 1.80 -13.54
C ALA A 113 4.52 0.43 -13.59
N LEU A 114 5.41 0.16 -12.62
CA LEU A 114 6.14 -1.10 -12.52
C LEU A 114 5.19 -2.27 -12.23
N ARG A 115 4.23 -2.12 -11.30
CA ARG A 115 3.20 -3.13 -11.04
C ARG A 115 2.37 -3.44 -12.28
N SER A 116 2.04 -2.41 -13.04
CA SER A 116 1.32 -2.56 -14.30
C SER A 116 2.14 -3.31 -15.35
N LEU A 117 3.41 -2.98 -15.49
CA LEU A 117 4.33 -3.63 -16.42
C LEU A 117 4.55 -5.11 -16.08
N TYR A 118 4.76 -5.41 -14.80
CA TYR A 118 5.17 -6.73 -14.32
C TYR A 118 4.00 -7.73 -14.30
N HIS A 119 2.82 -7.26 -13.89
CA HIS A 119 1.67 -8.13 -13.61
C HIS A 119 0.45 -7.85 -14.50
N GLY A 120 0.55 -6.91 -15.44
CA GLY A 120 -0.56 -6.55 -16.34
C GLY A 120 -1.72 -5.86 -15.63
N ARG A 121 -1.54 -5.40 -14.39
CA ARG A 121 -2.57 -4.68 -13.63
C ARG A 121 -2.75 -3.27 -14.21
N PRO A 122 -3.96 -2.82 -14.55
CA PRO A 122 -4.15 -1.46 -15.00
C PRO A 122 -3.73 -0.44 -13.94
N VAL A 123 -3.10 0.66 -14.37
CA VAL A 123 -2.87 1.82 -13.50
C VAL A 123 -4.22 2.39 -13.08
N PHE A 124 -4.40 2.65 -11.78
CA PHE A 124 -5.65 3.17 -11.24
C PHE A 124 -5.99 4.52 -11.85
N ASP A 125 -7.23 4.64 -12.34
CA ASP A 125 -7.81 5.88 -12.85
C ASP A 125 -8.98 6.30 -11.97
N PRO A 126 -8.86 7.37 -11.16
CA PRO A 126 -9.96 7.86 -10.33
C PRO A 126 -11.22 8.24 -11.13
N ALA A 127 -11.07 8.59 -12.42
CA ALA A 127 -12.19 8.94 -13.29
C ALA A 127 -12.95 7.70 -13.80
N SER A 128 -12.35 6.50 -13.74
CA SER A 128 -13.03 5.25 -14.11
C SER A 128 -13.95 4.73 -13.00
N VAL A 129 -13.93 5.34 -11.82
CA VAL A 129 -14.73 4.91 -10.67
C VAL A 129 -16.07 5.65 -10.66
N ASP A 130 -17.16 4.89 -10.72
CA ASP A 130 -18.49 5.40 -10.40
C ASP A 130 -18.59 5.66 -8.89
N ARG A 131 -18.22 6.88 -8.49
CA ARG A 131 -18.19 7.30 -7.08
C ARG A 131 -19.57 7.29 -6.43
N ALA A 132 -20.62 7.56 -7.20
CA ALA A 132 -21.99 7.53 -6.68
C ALA A 132 -22.39 6.10 -6.32
N ALA A 133 -22.09 5.13 -7.18
CA ALA A 133 -22.31 3.72 -6.87
C ALA A 133 -21.40 3.23 -5.72
N ALA A 134 -20.14 3.66 -5.66
CA ALA A 134 -19.23 3.30 -4.57
C ALA A 134 -19.70 3.83 -3.20
N ALA A 135 -20.34 5.00 -3.18
CA ALA A 135 -20.85 5.64 -1.97
C ALA A 135 -22.20 5.08 -1.47
N ARG A 136 -22.77 4.06 -2.15
CA ARG A 136 -24.02 3.41 -1.70
C ARG A 136 -23.85 2.87 -0.28
N THR A 137 -24.81 3.17 0.58
CA THR A 137 -24.91 2.60 1.92
C THR A 137 -25.97 1.53 1.97
N PHE A 138 -25.70 0.47 2.72
CA PHE A 138 -26.60 -0.65 3.00
C PHE A 138 -27.08 -0.58 4.45
N ARG A 139 -28.13 -1.31 4.79
CA ARG A 139 -28.65 -1.45 6.15
C ARG A 139 -28.72 -2.93 6.51
N TRP A 140 -28.12 -3.26 7.63
CA TRP A 140 -28.11 -4.62 8.17
C TRP A 140 -29.53 -5.12 8.42
N GLY A 141 -29.80 -6.38 8.04
CA GLY A 141 -31.11 -7.02 8.17
C GLY A 141 -32.19 -6.50 7.20
N VAL A 142 -31.88 -5.51 6.35
CA VAL A 142 -32.80 -4.99 5.32
C VAL A 142 -32.27 -5.29 3.93
N ASP A 143 -31.05 -4.84 3.61
CA ASP A 143 -30.39 -5.20 2.36
C ASP A 143 -29.87 -6.64 2.43
N SER A 144 -29.87 -7.33 1.29
CA SER A 144 -29.42 -8.72 1.24
C SER A 144 -27.90 -8.83 1.35
N THR A 145 -27.41 -9.93 1.92
CA THR A 145 -25.98 -10.25 1.96
C THR A 145 -25.38 -10.39 0.56
N ALA A 146 -26.18 -10.82 -0.41
CA ALA A 146 -25.78 -10.90 -1.82
C ALA A 146 -25.47 -9.51 -2.41
N GLU A 147 -26.30 -8.51 -2.14
CA GLU A 147 -26.07 -7.13 -2.59
C GLU A 147 -24.84 -6.49 -1.92
N ILE A 148 -24.71 -6.69 -0.60
CA ILE A 148 -23.53 -6.23 0.14
C ILE A 148 -22.27 -6.90 -0.41
N GLY A 149 -22.32 -8.22 -0.65
CA GLY A 149 -21.22 -8.98 -1.25
C GLY A 149 -20.86 -8.50 -2.65
N ALA A 150 -21.85 -8.19 -3.49
CA ALA A 150 -21.62 -7.63 -4.82
C ALA A 150 -20.94 -6.25 -4.76
N GLN A 151 -21.28 -5.41 -3.78
CA GLN A 151 -20.59 -4.13 -3.56
C GLN A 151 -19.11 -4.34 -3.19
N VAL A 152 -18.84 -5.25 -2.25
CA VAL A 152 -17.46 -5.57 -1.83
C VAL A 152 -16.66 -6.15 -2.99
N GLN A 153 -17.24 -7.04 -3.81
CA GLN A 153 -16.56 -7.57 -4.99
C GLN A 153 -16.24 -6.49 -6.02
N ARG A 154 -17.13 -5.50 -6.19
CA ARG A 154 -16.96 -4.42 -7.17
C ARG A 154 -15.99 -3.33 -6.72
N PHE A 155 -16.06 -2.92 -5.45
CA PHE A 155 -15.35 -1.74 -4.95
C PHE A 155 -14.32 -2.05 -3.85
N GLY A 156 -14.26 -3.28 -3.36
CA GLY A 156 -13.40 -3.71 -2.25
C GLY A 156 -13.96 -3.41 -0.85
N PHE A 157 -15.11 -2.73 -0.76
CA PHE A 157 -15.74 -2.38 0.52
C PHE A 157 -17.25 -2.21 0.38
N ALA A 158 -17.95 -2.18 1.52
CA ALA A 158 -19.34 -1.75 1.62
C ALA A 158 -19.56 -1.00 2.94
N VAL A 159 -20.40 0.04 2.91
CA VAL A 159 -20.78 0.76 4.13
C VAL A 159 -22.14 0.24 4.60
N VAL A 160 -22.13 -0.55 5.67
CA VAL A 160 -23.36 -1.14 6.24
C VAL A 160 -23.74 -0.39 7.52
N ARG A 161 -24.97 0.13 7.55
CA ARG A 161 -25.57 0.86 8.67
C ARG A 161 -26.38 -0.08 9.54
N GLY A 162 -26.49 0.25 10.83
CA GLY A 162 -27.36 -0.48 11.76
C GLY A 162 -26.84 -1.87 12.16
N VAL A 163 -25.54 -2.13 11.98
CA VAL A 163 -24.88 -3.36 12.46
C VAL A 163 -24.91 -3.41 14.00
N LEU A 164 -24.52 -2.32 14.64
CA LEU A 164 -24.62 -2.16 16.10
C LEU A 164 -25.82 -1.29 16.48
N ALA A 165 -26.51 -1.69 17.55
CA ALA A 165 -27.59 -0.89 18.11
C ALA A 165 -27.05 0.45 18.63
N ARG A 166 -27.83 1.53 18.47
CA ARG A 166 -27.41 2.89 18.87
C ARG A 166 -26.99 2.99 20.34
N HIS A 167 -27.67 2.29 21.23
CA HIS A 167 -27.33 2.27 22.66
C HIS A 167 -25.97 1.59 22.90
N ARG A 168 -25.66 0.52 22.17
CA ARG A 168 -24.37 -0.18 22.27
C ARG A 168 -23.23 0.69 21.76
N VAL A 169 -23.43 1.41 20.65
CA VAL A 169 -22.46 2.40 20.16
C VAL A 169 -22.22 3.47 21.21
N ALA A 170 -23.27 4.02 21.84
CA ALA A 170 -23.13 5.03 22.89
C ALA A 170 -22.36 4.50 24.12
N GLN A 171 -22.60 3.24 24.53
CA GLN A 171 -21.86 2.59 25.62
C GLN A 171 -20.37 2.46 25.28
N LEU A 172 -20.05 1.95 24.08
CA LEU A 172 -18.67 1.81 23.63
C LEU A 172 -17.96 3.16 23.52
N SER A 173 -18.63 4.20 22.99
CA SER A 173 -18.07 5.55 22.93
C SER A 173 -17.80 6.13 24.31
N ALA A 174 -18.74 5.98 25.27
CA ALA A 174 -18.53 6.45 26.64
C ALA A 174 -17.36 5.73 27.32
N GLU A 175 -17.22 4.43 27.07
CA GLU A 175 -16.11 3.65 27.63
C GLU A 175 -14.76 4.02 27.01
N ILE A 176 -14.70 4.27 25.70
CA ILE A 176 -13.50 4.80 25.04
C ILE A 176 -13.11 6.16 25.64
N GLU A 177 -14.07 7.06 25.88
CA GLU A 177 -13.77 8.35 26.51
C GLU A 177 -13.33 8.21 27.97
N ARG A 178 -13.86 7.23 28.71
CA ARG A 178 -13.37 6.92 30.06
C ARG A 178 -11.91 6.46 30.02
N ILE A 179 -11.58 5.45 29.20
CA ILE A 179 -10.21 4.95 29.05
C ILE A 179 -9.27 6.07 28.58
N ARG A 180 -9.72 6.89 27.63
CA ARG A 180 -8.98 8.07 27.15
C ARG A 180 -8.69 9.07 28.28
N GLY A 181 -9.65 9.28 29.19
CA GLY A 181 -9.48 10.16 30.35
C GLY A 181 -8.49 9.63 31.38
N ASP A 182 -8.34 8.31 31.47
CA ASP A 182 -7.42 7.64 32.39
C ASP A 182 -5.99 7.47 31.82
N ALA A 183 -5.84 7.60 30.50
CA ALA A 183 -4.58 7.43 29.78
C ALA A 183 -3.50 8.43 30.21
N ARG A 184 -2.23 8.00 30.11
CA ARG A 184 -1.04 8.82 30.41
C ARG A 184 0.03 8.62 29.35
N SER A 185 0.88 9.63 29.15
CA SER A 185 1.93 9.57 28.12
C SER A 185 2.98 8.48 28.33
N ASP A 186 3.09 7.93 29.54
CA ASP A 186 4.03 6.87 29.93
C ASP A 186 3.36 5.52 30.21
N ASP A 187 2.05 5.36 29.93
CA ASP A 187 1.31 4.13 30.26
C ASP A 187 1.65 2.93 29.35
N GLY A 188 2.36 3.15 28.25
CA GLY A 188 2.73 2.12 27.27
C GLY A 188 1.54 1.52 26.51
N ARG A 189 0.34 2.11 26.64
CA ARG A 189 -0.93 1.65 26.07
C ARG A 189 -1.69 2.74 25.33
N SER A 190 -1.19 3.97 25.33
CA SER A 190 -1.75 5.07 24.57
C SER A 190 -0.66 5.78 23.77
N TRP A 191 -1.04 6.27 22.58
CA TRP A 191 -0.18 7.13 21.77
C TRP A 191 -0.68 8.56 21.87
N TRP A 192 0.26 9.45 22.11
CA TRP A 192 0.06 10.88 22.25
C TRP A 192 0.66 11.65 21.08
N VAL A 193 -0.02 12.71 20.68
CA VAL A 193 0.47 13.71 19.73
C VAL A 193 0.45 15.07 20.40
N THR A 194 1.52 15.85 20.19
CA THR A 194 1.55 17.25 20.59
C THR A 194 0.85 18.08 19.52
N ALA A 195 -0.27 18.70 19.88
CA ALA A 195 -1.04 19.57 19.00
C ALA A 195 -0.27 20.88 18.71
N PRO A 196 -0.64 21.65 17.67
CA PRO A 196 0.04 22.90 17.31
C PRO A 196 0.09 23.96 18.43
N ASN A 197 -0.83 23.90 19.39
CA ASN A 197 -0.89 24.76 20.57
C ASN A 197 0.00 24.28 21.74
N GLY A 198 0.75 23.19 21.56
CA GLY A 198 1.61 22.58 22.58
C GLY A 198 0.92 21.64 23.56
N SER A 199 -0.39 21.38 23.44
CA SER A 199 -1.07 20.40 24.31
C SER A 199 -0.87 18.98 23.80
N ASP A 200 -0.61 18.04 24.71
CA ASP A 200 -0.58 16.62 24.38
C ASP A 200 -1.99 16.04 24.33
N LEU A 201 -2.29 15.32 23.25
CA LEU A 201 -3.59 14.68 23.01
C LEU A 201 -3.38 13.19 22.76
N VAL A 202 -4.18 12.36 23.43
CA VAL A 202 -4.33 10.94 23.06
C VAL A 202 -4.87 10.87 21.63
N CYS A 203 -4.13 10.23 20.72
CA CYS A 203 -4.56 9.97 19.34
C CYS A 203 -4.83 8.48 19.09
N GLN A 204 -4.35 7.59 19.94
CA GLN A 204 -4.61 6.15 19.85
C GLN A 204 -4.63 5.51 21.23
N LEU A 205 -5.51 4.53 21.41
CA LEU A 205 -5.54 3.63 22.56
C LEU A 205 -5.30 2.20 22.07
N HIS A 206 -4.48 1.46 22.80
CA HIS A 206 -4.11 0.09 22.51
C HIS A 206 -4.60 -0.84 23.61
N TYR A 207 -4.87 -2.09 23.25
CA TYR A 207 -5.20 -3.16 24.20
C TYR A 207 -6.41 -2.84 25.10
N THR A 208 -7.36 -2.04 24.63
CA THR A 208 -8.53 -1.61 25.40
C THR A 208 -9.44 -2.77 25.82
N SER A 209 -9.38 -3.91 25.12
CA SER A 209 -10.05 -5.15 25.53
C SER A 209 -9.46 -5.78 26.80
N LEU A 210 -8.23 -5.44 27.21
CA LEU A 210 -7.67 -5.88 28.50
C LEU A 210 -8.22 -5.07 29.69
N GLU A 211 -8.79 -3.90 29.43
CA GLU A 211 -9.24 -2.95 30.46
C GLU A 211 -10.77 -2.79 30.50
N SER A 212 -11.47 -3.36 29.52
CA SER A 212 -12.92 -3.23 29.39
C SER A 212 -13.55 -4.51 28.85
N ASP A 213 -14.32 -5.18 29.70
CA ASP A 213 -15.14 -6.33 29.30
C ASP A 213 -16.10 -5.96 28.17
N LEU A 214 -16.62 -4.73 28.17
CA LEU A 214 -17.52 -4.23 27.12
C LEU A 214 -16.88 -4.24 25.72
N ILE A 215 -15.60 -3.89 25.65
CA ILE A 215 -14.83 -3.89 24.40
C ILE A 215 -14.36 -5.31 24.08
N ALA A 216 -13.93 -6.08 25.08
CA ALA A 216 -13.52 -7.48 24.92
C ALA A 216 -14.65 -8.35 24.35
N ASP A 217 -15.90 -8.07 24.70
CA ASP A 217 -17.06 -8.79 24.15
C ASP A 217 -17.14 -8.69 22.62
N LEU A 218 -16.69 -7.58 22.01
CA LEU A 218 -16.71 -7.42 20.54
C LEU A 218 -15.79 -8.39 19.81
N GLU A 219 -14.77 -8.93 20.48
CA GLU A 219 -13.87 -9.93 19.89
C GLU A 219 -14.50 -11.33 19.84
N ARG A 220 -15.60 -11.52 20.57
CA ARG A 220 -16.28 -12.81 20.74
C ARG A 220 -17.59 -12.93 19.95
N ASP A 221 -18.06 -11.81 19.38
CA ASP A 221 -19.25 -11.70 18.51
C ASP A 221 -18.95 -12.10 17.06
#